data_AF-A0A670JGX4-F1
#
_entry.id   AF-A0A670JGX4-F1
#
_cell.length_a   1.000
_cell.length_b   1.000
_cell.length_c   1.000
_cell.angle_alpha   90.00
_cell.angle_beta   90.00
_cell.angle_gamma   90.00
#
_symmetry.space_group_name_H-M   'P 1'
#
loop_
_entity.id
_entity.type
_entity.pdbx_description
1 polymer ?
#
loop_
_entity_poly.entity_id
_entity_poly.type
_entity_poly.pdbx_seq_one_letter_code
_entity_poly.pdbx_strand_id
1 'polypeptide(L)'
;MLSKQVTWNLRCKCGLTPTLSSPLLFYSETGCVFPFIYKGKPYESCTTLDKHEGKAWCATTPDYQTGLKWRFCNQLDCVFPFIFRGKSYDSCTKAGRSDKRSWCSLTSNADTDNRWILC
;
A
#
# COMPACT_ATOMS: atom_id res chain seq x y z
N MET A 1 40.32 -14.97 -31.79
CA MET A 1 39.55 -16.23 -31.97
C MET A 1 38.90 -16.52 -30.62
N LEU A 2 37.60 -16.19 -30.47
CA LEU A 2 36.47 -17.15 -30.36
C LEU A 2 36.61 -18.03 -29.09
N SER A 3 35.69 -18.13 -28.13
CA SER A 3 34.23 -18.15 -28.22
C SER A 3 33.58 -18.33 -26.83
N LYS A 4 32.40 -17.72 -26.63
CA LYS A 4 31.12 -18.30 -26.12
C LYS A 4 31.02 -18.74 -24.63
N GLN A 5 30.14 -18.10 -23.85
CA GLN A 5 28.70 -18.36 -23.60
C GLN A 5 28.41 -19.24 -22.36
N VAL A 6 27.69 -18.62 -21.42
CA VAL A 6 26.57 -19.12 -20.58
C VAL A 6 26.30 -20.62 -20.59
N THR A 7 26.30 -21.26 -19.41
CA THR A 7 25.31 -22.29 -19.03
C THR A 7 25.08 -22.33 -17.51
N TRP A 8 23.80 -22.41 -17.16
CA TRP A 8 23.21 -22.48 -15.82
C TRP A 8 23.56 -23.78 -15.08
N ASN A 9 23.57 -23.78 -13.74
CA ASN A 9 22.92 -24.84 -12.97
C ASN A 9 22.62 -24.46 -11.51
N LEU A 10 21.35 -24.66 -11.16
CA LEU A 10 20.70 -24.42 -9.89
C LEU A 10 21.29 -25.27 -8.75
N ARG A 11 21.36 -24.68 -7.55
CA ARG A 11 21.14 -25.43 -6.32
C ARG A 11 20.31 -24.61 -5.34
N CYS A 12 19.01 -24.90 -5.32
CA CYS A 12 18.14 -24.55 -4.20
C CYS A 12 18.67 -25.25 -2.94
N LYS A 13 18.98 -24.48 -1.90
CA LYS A 13 18.87 -24.95 -0.52
C LYS A 13 18.14 -23.89 0.29
N CYS A 14 16.95 -24.27 0.75
CA CYS A 14 16.21 -23.57 1.80
C CYS A 14 17.02 -23.64 3.08
N GLY A 15 17.69 -22.55 3.43
CA GLY A 15 18.36 -22.34 4.70
C GLY A 15 18.12 -20.90 5.11
N LEU A 16 17.14 -20.71 6.00
CA LEU A 16 16.73 -19.44 6.57
C LEU A 16 17.92 -18.69 7.18
N THR A 17 18.17 -17.48 6.70
CA THR A 17 18.29 -16.26 7.51
C THR A 17 18.32 -15.03 6.58
N PRO A 18 17.18 -14.35 6.37
CA PRO A 18 17.21 -13.00 5.82
C PRO A 18 17.25 -12.00 7.00
N THR A 19 18.45 -11.71 7.52
CA THR A 19 18.67 -10.42 8.18
C THR A 19 19.09 -9.43 7.10
N LEU A 20 18.11 -8.83 6.45
CA LEU A 20 18.29 -7.58 5.73
C LEU A 20 16.96 -6.85 5.78
N SER A 21 16.92 -5.80 6.60
CA SER A 21 15.87 -4.79 6.59
C SER A 21 15.80 -4.17 5.20
N SER A 22 14.97 -4.75 4.34
CA SER A 22 14.47 -4.11 3.12
C SER A 22 13.46 -3.05 3.54
N PRO A 23 13.68 -1.74 3.31
CA PRO A 23 12.86 -0.70 3.91
C PRO A 23 11.41 -0.58 3.41
N LEU A 24 10.95 -1.36 2.43
CA LEU A 24 9.70 -1.05 1.72
C LEU A 24 8.84 -2.25 1.31
N LEU A 25 8.55 -3.20 2.20
CA LEU A 25 7.47 -4.16 1.94
C LEU A 25 6.57 -4.38 3.17
N PHE A 26 5.81 -3.35 3.55
CA PHE A 26 4.46 -3.56 4.07
C PHE A 26 3.55 -3.88 2.87
N TYR A 27 3.70 -5.10 2.33
CA TYR A 27 2.80 -5.60 1.30
C TYR A 27 1.49 -5.98 1.98
N SER A 28 0.56 -5.02 2.05
CA SER A 28 -0.85 -5.32 2.31
C SER A 28 -1.38 -6.09 1.11
N GLU A 29 -1.34 -7.42 1.17
CA GLU A 29 -1.67 -8.33 0.06
C GLU A 29 -3.11 -8.24 -0.47
N THR A 30 -3.92 -7.29 0.00
CA THR A 30 -5.31 -7.10 -0.41
C THR A 30 -5.72 -5.64 -0.60
N GLY A 31 -4.80 -4.68 -0.38
CA GLY A 31 -5.08 -3.24 -0.44
C GLY A 31 -4.59 -2.56 -1.72
N CYS A 32 -4.86 -1.25 -1.81
CA CYS A 32 -4.19 -0.38 -2.78
C CYS A 32 -2.68 -0.40 -2.55
N VAL A 33 -1.90 -0.48 -3.63
CA VAL A 33 -0.44 -0.34 -3.59
C VAL A 33 -0.09 1.08 -3.98
N PHE A 34 0.66 1.77 -3.13
CA PHE A 34 1.17 3.11 -3.38
C PHE A 34 2.69 3.15 -3.18
N PRO A 35 3.44 3.91 -4.01
CA PRO A 35 3.00 4.53 -5.26
C PRO A 35 2.75 3.49 -6.38
N PHE A 36 1.77 3.72 -7.25
CA PHE A 36 1.56 2.93 -8.48
C PHE A 36 1.71 3.78 -9.75
N ILE A 37 2.21 3.18 -10.82
CA ILE A 37 2.36 3.88 -12.11
C ILE A 37 1.12 3.67 -12.98
N TYR A 38 0.42 4.75 -13.33
CA TYR A 38 -0.69 4.74 -14.29
C TYR A 38 -0.45 5.73 -15.41
N LYS A 39 -0.54 5.28 -16.67
CA LYS A 39 -0.23 6.08 -17.86
C LYS A 39 1.12 6.82 -17.78
N GLY A 40 2.13 6.17 -17.21
CA GLY A 40 3.47 6.73 -17.05
C GLY A 40 3.62 7.78 -15.94
N LYS A 41 2.60 7.96 -15.08
CA LYS A 41 2.66 8.86 -13.92
C LYS A 41 2.52 8.08 -12.61
N PRO A 42 3.32 8.39 -11.57
CA PRO A 42 3.13 7.81 -10.25
C PRO A 42 1.93 8.43 -9.54
N TYR A 43 1.17 7.60 -8.83
CA TYR A 43 0.05 8.00 -7.97
C TYR A 43 0.25 7.42 -6.56
N GLU A 44 0.22 8.28 -5.56
CA GLU A 44 0.33 7.93 -4.14
C GLU A 44 -1.04 7.84 -3.44
N SER A 45 -2.11 8.08 -4.18
CA SER A 45 -3.47 8.04 -3.70
C SER A 45 -4.43 7.58 -4.79
N CYS A 46 -5.65 7.27 -4.38
CA CYS A 46 -6.71 6.88 -5.29
C CYS A 46 -7.00 7.98 -6.30
N THR A 47 -7.09 7.59 -7.57
CA THR A 47 -7.37 8.53 -8.67
C THR A 47 -8.78 8.32 -9.18
N THR A 48 -9.45 9.40 -9.57
CA THR A 48 -10.76 9.36 -10.25
C THR A 48 -10.61 9.47 -11.77
N LEU A 49 -9.37 9.47 -12.27
CA LEU A 49 -9.08 9.55 -13.69
C LEU A 49 -9.60 8.28 -14.41
N ASP A 50 -10.08 8.49 -15.64
CA ASP A 50 -10.64 7.47 -16.54
C ASP A 50 -12.05 6.93 -16.19
N LYS A 51 -12.45 5.87 -16.90
CA LYS A 51 -13.80 5.35 -17.13
C LYS A 51 -14.45 4.62 -15.93
N HIS A 52 -14.13 5.02 -14.71
CA HIS A 52 -14.69 4.44 -13.49
C HIS A 52 -15.93 5.17 -12.99
N GLU A 53 -16.70 5.82 -13.88
CA GLU A 53 -17.92 6.56 -13.53
C GLU A 53 -17.70 7.62 -12.44
N GLY A 54 -16.50 8.22 -12.38
CA GLY A 54 -16.12 9.19 -11.34
C GLY A 54 -15.78 8.57 -9.97
N LYS A 55 -15.75 7.24 -9.84
CA LYS A 55 -15.34 6.55 -8.61
C LYS A 55 -13.81 6.48 -8.52
N ALA A 56 -13.28 6.77 -7.34
CA ALA A 56 -11.85 6.68 -7.07
C ALA A 56 -11.39 5.22 -7.09
N TRP A 57 -10.23 4.97 -7.67
CA TRP A 57 -9.65 3.64 -7.80
C TRP A 57 -8.13 3.68 -7.59
N CYS A 58 -7.55 2.52 -7.30
CA CYS A 58 -6.12 2.34 -7.10
C CYS A 58 -5.65 1.01 -7.74
N ALA A 59 -4.37 0.93 -8.08
CA ALA A 59 -3.77 -0.35 -8.44
C ALA A 59 -3.55 -1.22 -7.20
N THR A 60 -3.69 -2.53 -7.35
CA THR A 60 -3.33 -3.51 -6.30
C THR A 60 -1.99 -4.18 -6.56
N THR A 61 -1.28 -3.74 -7.59
CA THR A 61 0.08 -4.17 -7.93
C THR A 61 0.99 -2.95 -8.11
N PRO A 62 2.29 -3.05 -7.77
CA PRO A 62 3.26 -1.97 -8.03
C PRO A 62 3.36 -1.64 -9.52
N ASP A 63 3.25 -2.67 -10.37
CA ASP A 63 3.20 -2.55 -11.82
C ASP A 63 1.76 -2.79 -12.31
N TYR A 64 1.07 -1.69 -12.61
CA TYR A 64 -0.28 -1.73 -13.18
C TYR A 64 -0.28 -2.29 -14.61
N GLN A 65 0.82 -2.16 -15.36
CA GLN A 65 0.88 -2.52 -16.79
C GLN A 65 0.87 -4.03 -17.01
N THR A 66 1.55 -4.79 -16.14
CA THR A 66 1.62 -6.25 -16.23
C THR A 66 0.47 -6.95 -15.49
N GLY A 67 -0.05 -6.33 -14.43
CA GLY A 67 -1.12 -6.90 -13.63
C GLY A 67 -2.54 -6.55 -14.10
N LEU A 68 -2.75 -5.33 -14.61
CA LEU A 68 -4.08 -4.72 -14.82
C LEU A 68 -5.02 -4.91 -13.61
N LYS A 69 -4.46 -5.11 -12.41
CA LYS A 69 -5.24 -5.33 -11.19
C LYS A 69 -5.46 -4.00 -10.49
N TRP A 70 -6.72 -3.68 -10.31
CA TRP A 70 -7.16 -2.48 -9.62
C TRP A 70 -8.37 -2.81 -8.76
N ARG A 71 -8.67 -1.91 -7.84
CA ARG A 71 -9.91 -1.94 -7.06
C ARG A 71 -10.47 -0.53 -6.95
N PHE A 72 -11.78 -0.44 -6.76
CA PHE A 72 -12.35 0.81 -6.28
C PHE A 72 -11.78 1.10 -4.89
N CYS A 73 -11.34 2.34 -4.73
CA CYS A 73 -11.11 2.85 -3.41
C CYS A 73 -12.48 3.07 -2.80
N ASN A 74 -12.79 2.24 -1.82
CA ASN A 74 -13.76 2.67 -0.85
C ASN A 74 -13.07 3.81 -0.10
N GLN A 75 -13.78 4.88 0.27
CA GLN A 75 -13.27 5.93 1.18
C GLN A 75 -12.98 5.38 2.60
N LEU A 76 -12.61 4.11 2.71
CA LEU A 76 -12.49 3.28 3.90
C LEU A 76 -11.07 2.73 4.05
N ASP A 77 -10.15 3.10 3.16
CA ASP A 77 -8.75 2.71 3.30
C ASP A 77 -8.05 3.66 4.28
N CYS A 78 -7.43 3.07 5.28
CA CYS A 78 -6.63 3.77 6.26
C CYS A 78 -5.47 4.50 5.58
N VAL A 79 -5.29 5.78 5.90
CA VAL A 79 -4.09 6.54 5.53
C VAL A 79 -3.08 6.40 6.67
N PHE A 80 -1.90 5.88 6.34
CA PHE A 80 -0.78 5.77 7.27
C PHE A 80 0.45 6.49 6.73
N PRO A 81 1.25 7.15 7.60
CA PRO A 81 0.92 7.46 8.99
C PRO A 81 -0.13 8.59 9.10
N PHE A 82 -0.97 8.56 10.14
CA PHE A 82 -1.90 9.64 10.44
C PHE A 82 -1.68 10.24 11.83
N ILE A 83 -2.00 11.52 12.01
CA ILE A 83 -1.89 12.22 13.29
C ILE A 83 -3.23 12.19 14.02
N PHE A 84 -3.22 11.79 15.30
CA PHE A 84 -4.35 11.93 16.22
C PHE A 84 -3.87 12.35 17.60
N ARG A 85 -4.45 13.42 18.13
CA ARG A 85 -4.07 14.15 19.35
C ARG A 85 -2.57 14.45 19.39
N GLY A 86 -2.03 14.89 18.25
CA GLY A 86 -0.62 15.21 18.09
C GLY A 86 0.33 14.00 18.10
N LYS A 87 -0.17 12.76 17.99
CA LYS A 87 0.64 11.53 17.88
C LYS A 87 0.46 10.90 16.51
N SER A 88 1.55 10.45 15.89
CA SER A 88 1.52 9.70 14.62
C SER A 88 1.22 8.22 14.85
N TYR A 89 0.35 7.65 14.04
CA TYR A 89 -0.02 6.24 14.02
C TYR A 89 0.21 5.66 12.63
N ASP A 90 0.95 4.57 12.56
CA ASP A 90 1.27 3.79 11.35
C ASP A 90 0.39 2.54 11.19
N SER A 91 -0.52 2.33 12.13
CA SER A 91 -1.40 1.16 12.23
C SER A 91 -2.70 1.53 12.95
N CYS A 92 -3.68 0.63 12.91
CA CYS A 92 -4.96 0.86 13.59
C CYS A 92 -4.79 1.01 15.11
N THR A 93 -5.40 2.04 15.68
CA THR A 93 -5.28 2.40 17.09
C THR A 93 -6.60 2.28 17.83
N LYS A 94 -6.55 2.07 19.14
CA LYS A 94 -7.72 2.14 20.04
C LYS A 94 -7.79 3.48 20.77
N ALA A 95 -6.86 4.39 20.46
CA ALA A 95 -6.75 5.69 21.13
C ALA A 95 -8.06 6.47 21.04
N GLY A 96 -8.48 7.07 22.16
CA GLY A 96 -9.68 7.90 22.21
C GLY A 96 -11.01 7.15 22.23
N ARG A 97 -11.02 5.80 22.22
CA ARG A 97 -12.25 5.00 22.31
C ARG A 97 -12.36 4.22 23.63
N SER A 98 -13.54 4.24 24.24
CA SER A 98 -13.86 3.44 25.43
C SER A 98 -14.37 2.02 25.10
N ASP A 99 -14.87 1.81 23.87
CA ASP A 99 -15.42 0.53 23.39
C ASP A 99 -14.37 -0.50 22.95
N LYS A 100 -13.07 -0.18 23.12
CA LYS A 100 -11.90 -1.03 22.79
C LYS A 100 -11.80 -1.45 21.31
N ARG A 101 -12.57 -0.84 20.41
CA ARG A 101 -12.47 -1.09 18.97
C ARG A 101 -11.29 -0.32 18.37
N SER A 102 -10.62 -0.95 17.42
CA SER A 102 -9.54 -0.32 16.65
C SER A 102 -10.12 0.56 15.56
N TRP A 103 -9.39 1.60 15.19
CA TRP A 103 -9.76 2.51 14.11
C TRP A 103 -8.51 3.08 13.45
N CYS A 104 -8.68 3.59 12.24
CA CYS A 104 -7.65 4.30 11.51
C CYS A 104 -8.22 5.56 10.87
N SER A 105 -7.37 6.56 10.63
CA SER A 105 -7.79 7.75 9.90
C SER A 105 -7.83 7.48 8.41
N LEU A 106 -8.73 8.18 7.73
CA LEU A 106 -8.85 8.18 6.28
C LEU A 106 -8.04 9.32 5.64
N THR A 107 -7.32 10.09 6.46
CA THR A 107 -6.48 11.21 6.03
C THR A 107 -5.19 11.23 6.86
N SER A 108 -4.23 12.08 6.49
CA SER A 108 -2.99 12.23 7.24
C SER A 108 -3.17 12.90 8.61
N ASN A 109 -4.31 13.54 8.88
CA ASN A 109 -4.58 14.25 10.12
C ASN A 109 -6.02 14.07 10.59
N ALA A 110 -6.21 13.17 11.56
CA ALA A 110 -7.51 12.91 12.17
C ALA A 110 -7.98 14.06 13.07
N ASP A 111 -7.07 14.92 13.56
CA ASP A 111 -7.41 16.04 14.43
C ASP A 111 -8.12 17.17 13.67
N THR A 112 -7.77 17.38 12.40
CA THR A 112 -8.38 18.40 11.54
C THR A 112 -9.58 17.87 10.78
N ASP A 113 -9.46 16.65 10.26
CA ASP A 113 -10.42 16.15 9.27
C ASP A 113 -11.53 15.34 9.92
N ASN A 114 -11.28 14.78 11.12
CA ASN A 114 -12.19 13.89 11.86
C ASN A 114 -12.81 12.77 11.00
N ARG A 115 -12.05 12.30 10.00
CA ARG A 115 -12.43 11.18 9.12
C ARG A 115 -11.70 9.93 9.54
N TRP A 116 -12.46 8.94 9.99
CA TRP A 116 -11.94 7.66 10.47
C TRP A 116 -12.90 6.51 10.17
N ILE A 117 -12.36 5.30 10.20
CA ILE A 117 -13.12 4.05 10.10
C ILE A 117 -12.64 3.06 11.16
N LEU A 118 -13.52 2.17 11.58
CA LEU A 118 -13.15 1.00 12.37
C LEU A 118 -12.26 0.04 11.55
N CYS A 119 -11.25 -0.47 12.24
CA CYS A 119 -10.60 -1.73 11.92
C CYS A 119 -11.21 -2.78 12.87
#